data_AF-A0AA42ZDE6-F1
#
_entry.id   AF-A0AA42ZDE6-F1
#
_cell.length_a   1.000
_cell.length_b   1.000
_cell.length_c   1.000
_cell.angle_alpha   90.00
_cell.angle_beta   90.00
_cell.angle_gamma   90.00
#
_symmetry.space_group_name_H-M   'P 1'
#
loop_
_entity.id
_entity.type
_entity.pdbx_description
1 polymer ?
#
loop_
_entity_poly.entity_id
_entity_poly.type
_entity_poly.pdbx_seq_one_letter_code
_entity_poly.pdbx_strand_id
1 'polypeptide(L)' 'MQHYFGVAKEQGISDDEIGAVQSIVMAVVSGKVRAQFRDARVAAKKQGKDAE' A
#
# COMPACT_ATOMS: atom_id res chain seq x y z
N MET A 1 6.11 -10.70 3.01
CA MET A 1 6.85 -9.89 4.00
C MET A 1 7.92 -10.67 4.73
N GLN A 2 7.65 -11.88 5.27
CA GLN A 2 8.68 -12.69 5.93
C GLN A 2 9.95 -12.91 5.08
N HIS A 3 9.82 -13.10 3.76
CA HIS A 3 10.97 -13.28 2.89
C HIS A 3 11.84 -12.01 2.72
N TYR A 4 11.23 -10.81 2.76
CA TYR A 4 11.94 -9.53 2.67
C TYR A 4 12.54 -9.13 4.02
N PHE A 5 11.84 -9.42 5.12
CA PHE A 5 12.32 -9.16 6.48
C PHE A 5 13.37 -10.17 6.97
N GLY A 6 13.39 -11.38 6.41
CA GLY A 6 14.47 -12.34 6.66
C GLY A 6 15.84 -11.78 6.24
N VAL A 7 15.91 -11.15 5.06
CA VAL A 7 17.11 -10.48 4.55
C VAL A 7 17.46 -9.24 5.39
N ALA A 8 16.46 -8.50 5.86
CA ALA A 8 16.70 -7.33 6.73
C ALA A 8 17.33 -7.73 8.08
N LYS A 9 16.88 -8.87 8.65
CA LYS A 9 17.49 -9.48 9.85
C LYS A 9 18.94 -9.93 9.60
N GLU A 10 19.23 -10.54 8.46
CA GLU A 10 20.60 -10.92 8.08
C GLU A 10 21.53 -9.72 7.89
N GLN A 11 20.98 -8.56 7.51
CA GLN A 11 21.71 -7.30 7.38
C GLN A 11 21.76 -6.47 8.68
N GLY A 12 21.21 -6.98 9.78
CA GLY A 12 21.22 -6.30 11.07
C GLY A 12 20.30 -5.07 11.16
N ILE A 13 19.34 -4.94 10.24
CA ILE A 13 18.37 -3.84 10.26
C ILE A 13 17.33 -4.14 11.35
N SER A 14 17.12 -3.18 12.25
CA SER A 14 16.16 -3.30 13.34
C SER A 14 14.71 -3.14 12.86
N ASP A 15 13.77 -3.67 13.66
CA ASP A 15 12.33 -3.53 13.38
C ASP A 15 11.89 -2.04 13.39
N ASP A 16 12.54 -1.20 14.19
CA ASP A 16 12.29 0.24 14.25
C ASP A 16 12.68 0.95 12.94
N GLU A 17 13.85 0.61 12.38
CA GLU A 17 14.31 1.15 11.09
C GLU A 17 13.40 0.69 9.94
N ILE A 18 12.97 -0.57 9.96
CA ILE A 18 11.99 -1.10 9.02
C ILE A 18 10.67 -0.33 9.11
N GLY A 19 10.18 -0.12 10.34
CA GLY A 19 8.96 0.63 10.61
C GLY A 19 9.04 2.07 10.12
N ALA A 20 10.18 2.72 10.34
CA ALA A 20 10.43 4.08 9.85
C ALA A 20 10.36 4.16 8.32
N VAL A 21 11.05 3.28 7.60
CA VAL A 21 11.01 3.24 6.13
C VAL A 21 9.59 2.94 5.63
N GLN A 22 8.91 1.95 6.20
CA GLN A 22 7.54 1.62 5.83
C GLN A 22 6.59 2.80 6.03
N SER A 23 6.74 3.54 7.14
CA SER A 23 5.89 4.71 7.43
C SER A 23 6.05 5.82 6.40
N ILE A 24 7.29 6.09 5.96
CA ILE A 24 7.60 7.08 4.93
C ILE A 24 7.04 6.64 3.57
N VAL A 25 7.29 5.39 3.18
CA VAL A 25 6.76 4.83 1.93
C VAL A 25 5.24 4.88 1.93
N MET A 26 4.60 4.48 3.03
CA MET A 26 3.15 4.59 3.16
C MET A 26 2.69 6.04 3.04
N ALA A 27 3.32 7.00 3.70
CA ALA A 27 2.94 8.41 3.62
C ALA A 27 2.99 8.94 2.17
N VAL A 28 4.05 8.60 1.42
CA VAL A 28 4.22 9.01 0.02
C VAL A 28 3.19 8.34 -0.90
N VAL A 29 2.96 7.04 -0.72
CA VAL A 29 2.17 6.24 -1.66
C VAL A 29 0.67 6.29 -1.34
N SER A 30 0.29 6.64 -0.11
CA SER A 30 -1.11 6.68 0.35
C SER A 30 -2.01 7.57 -0.51
N GLY A 31 -1.52 8.72 -0.97
CA GLY A 31 -2.29 9.62 -1.83
C GLY A 31 -2.68 8.97 -3.16
N LYS A 32 -1.71 8.30 -3.81
CA LYS A 32 -1.93 7.60 -5.08
C LYS A 32 -2.87 6.41 -4.92
N VAL A 33 -2.66 5.60 -3.88
CA VAL A 33 -3.53 4.45 -3.58
C VAL A 33 -4.96 4.94 -3.33
N ARG A 34 -5.13 6.00 -2.54
CA ARG A 34 -6.46 6.56 -2.24
C ARG A 34 -7.17 7.10 -3.48
N ALA A 35 -6.44 7.73 -4.40
CA ALA A 35 -6.99 8.16 -5.68
C ALA A 35 -7.45 6.96 -6.54
N GLN A 36 -6.62 5.93 -6.67
CA GLN A 36 -6.96 4.71 -7.41
C GLN A 36 -8.19 4.00 -6.83
N PHE A 37 -8.29 3.92 -5.50
CA PHE A 37 -9.48 3.38 -4.82
C PHE A 37 -10.74 4.19 -5.12
N ARG A 38 -10.65 5.53 -5.17
CA ARG A 38 -11.78 6.39 -5.53
C ARG A 38 -12.24 6.09 -6.96
N ASP A 39 -11.30 6.03 -7.90
CA ASP A 39 -11.62 5.83 -9.31
C ASP A 39 -12.24 4.45 -9.54
N ALA A 40 -11.71 3.41 -8.89
CA ALA A 40 -12.29 2.06 -8.90
C ALA A 40 -13.74 2.04 -8.35
N ARG A 41 -14.02 2.76 -7.26
CA ARG A 41 -15.38 2.85 -6.70
C ARG A 41 -16.36 3.55 -7.64
N VAL A 42 -15.91 4.60 -8.34
CA VAL A 42 -16.72 5.30 -9.34
C VAL A 42 -17.02 4.38 -10.52
N ALA A 43 -16.03 3.66 -11.03
CA ALA A 43 -16.18 2.69 -12.11
C ALA A 43 -17.17 1.57 -11.75
N ALA A 44 -17.04 0.99 -10.55
CA ALA A 44 -17.94 -0.06 -10.06
C ALA A 44 -19.39 0.42 -9.93
N LYS A 45 -19.62 1.66 -9.44
CA LYS A 45 -20.96 2.25 -9.38
C LYS A 45 -21.58 2.45 -10.77
N LYS A 46 -20.77 2.83 -11.75
CA LYS A 46 -21.23 3.01 -13.13
C LYS A 46 -21.64 1.66 -13.74
N GLN A 47 -20.80 0.63 -13.59
CA GLN A 47 -21.11 -0.73 -14.05
C GLN A 47 -22.38 -1.31 -13.40
N GLY A 48 -22.62 -1.05 -12.12
CA GLY A 48 -23.85 -1.50 -11.45
C GLY A 48 -25.11 -0.77 -11.92
N LYS A 49 -24.99 0.49 -12.38
CA LYS A 49 -26.10 1.26 -12.96
C LYS A 49 -26.39 0.89 -14.41
N ASP A 50 -25.38 0.46 -15.17
CA ASP A 50 -25.53 0.06 -16.57
C ASP A 50 -26.05 -1.39 -16.70
N ALA A 51 -26.15 -2.13 -15.59
CA ALA A 51 -26.62 -3.51 -15.51
C ALA A 51 -28.07 -3.65 -14.97
N GLU A 52 -28.71 -2.54 -14.60
CA GLU A 52 -30.12 -2.42 -14.17
C GLU A 52 -30.96 -1.82 -15.31
#